data_AF-Q734R9-F1
#
_entry.id   AF-Q734R9-F1
#
_cell.length_a   1.000
_cell.length_b   1.000
_cell.length_c   1.000
_cell.angle_alpha   90.00
_cell.angle_beta   90.00
_cell.angle_gamma   90.00
#
_symmetry.space_group_name_H-M   'P 1'
#
loop_
_entity.id
_entity.type
_entity.pdbx_description
1 polymer ?
#
loop_
_entity_poly.entity_id
_entity_poly.type
_entity_poly.pdbx_seq_one_letter_code
_entity_poly.pdbx_strand_id
1 'polypeptide(L)'
;MKKKIYYLSIIFTSLVFLFLFIKALGFIFWINGAPIDKWVAWVSLFAIPTFIYYSFPGQNFKKTQKTVTIIIIIVQVIWLKWAINQPKYYVYINNDNILPSPYIIQETPNSETPIYLSQIILTNYTSYKSINSYLFVKENVTENNRGLVDWIKNFGGEVKEKEDGRIYIDTYKGYLFFK
;
A
#
# COMPACT_ATOMS: atom_id res chain seq x y z
N MET A 1 26.60 4.62 -25.12
CA MET A 1 26.11 4.18 -23.78
C MET A 1 25.66 5.33 -22.87
N LYS A 2 26.47 6.39 -22.65
CA LYS A 2 26.12 7.51 -21.73
C LYS A 2 24.74 8.16 -21.98
N LYS A 3 24.36 8.41 -23.24
CA LYS A 3 23.02 8.96 -23.58
C LYS A 3 21.88 8.01 -23.19
N LYS A 4 22.00 6.70 -23.43
CA LYS A 4 20.97 5.71 -23.08
C LYS A 4 20.74 5.62 -21.56
N ILE A 5 21.82 5.65 -20.78
CA ILE A 5 21.77 5.62 -19.31
C ILE A 5 21.10 6.90 -18.77
N TYR A 6 21.41 8.07 -19.35
CA TYR A 6 20.78 9.33 -18.99
C TYR A 6 19.26 9.34 -19.25
N TYR A 7 18.81 8.89 -20.43
CA TYR A 7 17.40 8.76 -20.73
C TYR A 7 16.69 7.77 -19.81
N LEU A 8 17.33 6.64 -19.48
CA LEU A 8 16.78 5.66 -18.55
C LEU A 8 16.58 6.26 -17.14
N SER A 9 17.55 7.06 -16.67
CA SER A 9 17.46 7.78 -15.39
C SER A 9 16.30 8.76 -15.35
N ILE A 10 16.08 9.52 -16.44
CA ILE A 10 14.95 10.45 -16.57
C ILE A 10 13.61 9.70 -16.50
N ILE A 11 13.48 8.60 -17.26
CA ILE A 11 12.26 7.78 -17.26
C ILE A 11 11.96 7.27 -15.84
N PHE A 12 12.98 6.74 -15.16
CA PHE A 12 12.82 6.22 -13.80
C PHE A 12 12.41 7.31 -12.82
N THR A 13 13.01 8.48 -12.92
CA THR A 13 12.69 9.63 -12.07
C THR A 13 11.26 10.12 -12.31
N SER A 14 10.84 10.20 -13.58
CA SER A 14 9.48 10.57 -13.96
C SER A 14 8.44 9.58 -13.42
N LEU A 15 8.72 8.28 -13.48
CA LEU A 15 7.86 7.23 -12.90
C LEU A 15 7.70 7.39 -11.38
N VAL A 16 8.79 7.69 -10.66
CA VAL A 16 8.74 7.93 -9.21
C VAL A 16 7.89 9.16 -8.88
N PHE A 17 8.03 10.26 -9.64
CA PHE A 17 7.20 11.45 -9.43
C PHE A 17 5.71 11.20 -9.72
N LEU A 18 5.41 10.50 -10.81
CA LEU A 18 4.04 10.10 -11.14
C LEU A 18 3.43 9.25 -10.01
N PHE A 19 4.21 8.33 -9.47
CA PHE A 19 3.80 7.49 -8.35
C PHE A 19 3.45 8.32 -7.10
N LEU A 20 4.34 9.23 -6.69
CA LEU A 20 4.11 10.12 -5.55
C LEU A 20 2.87 11.01 -5.76
N PHE A 21 2.66 11.50 -6.97
CA PHE A 21 1.49 12.31 -7.33
C PHE A 21 0.18 11.53 -7.17
N ILE A 22 0.12 10.29 -7.67
CA ILE A 22 -1.07 9.44 -7.56
C ILE A 22 -1.37 9.10 -6.09
N LYS A 23 -0.33 8.88 -5.27
CA LYS A 23 -0.44 8.72 -3.82
C LYS A 23 -1.06 9.94 -3.14
N ALA A 24 -0.64 11.15 -3.51
CA ALA A 24 -1.16 12.39 -2.95
C ALA A 24 -2.66 12.59 -3.26
N LEU A 25 -3.12 12.10 -4.42
CA LEU A 25 -4.53 12.09 -4.79
C LEU A 25 -5.37 11.03 -4.02
N GLY A 26 -4.76 10.26 -3.13
CA GLY A 26 -5.46 9.29 -2.29
C GLY A 26 -5.73 7.94 -2.96
N PHE A 27 -5.13 7.69 -4.12
CA PHE A 27 -5.19 6.38 -4.76
C PHE A 27 -4.20 5.41 -4.13
N ILE A 28 -4.62 4.16 -4.01
CA ILE A 28 -3.73 3.05 -3.64
C ILE A 28 -3.64 2.12 -4.84
N PHE A 29 -2.41 1.86 -5.28
CA PHE A 29 -2.14 0.81 -6.24
C PHE A 29 -1.90 -0.51 -5.53
N TRP A 30 -2.47 -1.56 -6.08
CA TRP A 30 -2.42 -2.90 -5.55
C TRP A 30 -2.04 -3.87 -6.66
N ILE A 31 -1.00 -4.66 -6.41
CA ILE A 31 -0.54 -5.69 -7.35
C ILE A 31 -0.31 -6.97 -6.55
N ASN A 32 -0.98 -8.05 -6.98
CA ASN A 32 -0.85 -9.39 -6.39
C ASN A 32 -1.05 -9.43 -4.86
N GLY A 33 -2.11 -8.80 -4.35
CA GLY A 33 -2.44 -8.90 -2.93
C GLY A 33 -1.57 -8.03 -1.99
N ALA A 34 -0.77 -7.11 -2.53
CA ALA A 34 0.02 -6.16 -1.75
C ALA A 34 -0.02 -4.73 -2.33
N PRO A 35 0.13 -3.70 -1.48
CA PRO A 35 0.26 -2.32 -1.93
C PRO A 35 1.54 -2.18 -2.74
N ILE A 36 1.48 -1.42 -3.83
CA ILE A 36 2.63 -1.19 -4.73
C ILE A 36 3.82 -0.57 -3.99
N ASP A 37 3.59 0.14 -2.88
CA ASP A 37 4.64 0.72 -2.04
C ASP A 37 5.69 -0.32 -1.62
N LYS A 38 5.25 -1.56 -1.33
CA LYS A 38 6.17 -2.65 -0.99
C LYS A 38 6.99 -3.04 -2.21
N TRP A 39 6.36 -3.22 -3.36
CA TRP A 39 7.03 -3.57 -4.61
C TRP A 39 8.02 -2.49 -5.07
N VAL A 40 7.64 -1.22 -4.97
CA VAL A 40 8.50 -0.08 -5.31
C VAL A 40 9.72 -0.05 -4.39
N ALA A 41 9.55 -0.26 -3.08
CA ALA A 41 10.67 -0.32 -2.13
C ALA A 41 11.63 -1.49 -2.41
N TRP A 42 11.13 -2.65 -2.82
CA TRP A 42 11.96 -3.78 -3.22
C TRP A 42 12.73 -3.51 -4.51
N VAL A 43 12.04 -2.99 -5.54
CA VAL A 43 12.66 -2.68 -6.83
C VAL A 43 13.70 -1.57 -6.68
N SER A 44 13.42 -0.54 -5.89
CA SER A 44 14.36 0.56 -5.65
C SER A 44 15.61 0.13 -4.88
N LEU A 45 15.47 -0.77 -3.90
CA LEU A 45 16.58 -1.31 -3.11
C LEU A 45 17.62 -2.00 -3.99
N PHE A 46 17.19 -2.71 -5.04
CA PHE A 46 18.11 -3.41 -5.94
C PHE A 46 18.49 -2.57 -7.16
N ALA A 47 17.56 -1.85 -7.79
CA ALA A 47 17.83 -1.13 -9.02
C ALA A 47 18.87 -0.01 -8.84
N ILE A 48 18.88 0.67 -7.68
CA ILE A 48 19.74 1.82 -7.44
C ILE A 48 21.21 1.41 -7.24
N PRO A 49 21.57 0.46 -6.35
CA PRO A 49 22.94 -0.03 -6.25
C PRO A 49 23.46 -0.60 -7.57
N THR A 50 22.62 -1.35 -8.29
CA THR A 50 22.97 -1.90 -9.60
C THR A 50 23.21 -0.79 -10.62
N PHE A 51 22.37 0.25 -10.68
CA PHE A 51 22.56 1.39 -11.56
C PHE A 51 23.85 2.14 -11.26
N ILE A 52 24.17 2.35 -9.99
CA ILE A 52 25.40 3.03 -9.56
C ILE A 52 26.64 2.19 -9.94
N TYR A 53 26.59 0.88 -9.70
CA TYR A 53 27.66 -0.05 -10.06
C TYR A 53 27.92 -0.08 -11.58
N TYR A 54 26.88 -0.20 -12.40
CA TYR A 54 27.01 -0.28 -13.85
C TYR A 54 27.24 1.06 -14.56
N SER A 55 26.79 2.18 -13.99
CA SER A 55 26.94 3.49 -14.63
C SER A 55 28.32 4.12 -14.40
N PHE A 56 29.05 3.67 -13.38
CA PHE A 56 30.37 4.20 -13.02
C PHE A 56 31.44 3.10 -12.83
N PRO A 57 31.67 2.21 -13.82
CA PRO A 57 32.70 1.19 -13.70
C PRO A 57 34.09 1.84 -13.62
N GLY A 58 34.87 1.49 -12.60
CA GLY A 58 36.29 1.87 -12.47
C GLY A 58 36.58 3.33 -12.15
N GLN A 59 35.57 4.15 -11.79
CA GLN A 59 35.81 5.54 -11.42
C GLN A 59 35.97 5.69 -9.90
N ASN A 60 37.04 6.39 -9.49
CA ASN A 60 37.15 6.94 -8.14
C ASN A 60 35.97 7.88 -7.91
N PHE A 61 34.92 7.37 -7.26
CA PHE A 61 33.71 8.14 -6.96
C PHE A 61 34.11 9.47 -6.29
N LYS A 62 33.81 10.58 -6.97
CA LYS A 62 34.04 11.92 -6.40
C LYS A 62 33.25 12.02 -5.09
N LYS A 63 33.76 12.82 -4.13
CA LYS A 63 33.16 12.97 -2.80
C LYS A 63 31.64 13.25 -2.87
N THR A 64 31.23 14.10 -3.82
CA THR A 64 29.82 14.41 -4.14
C THR A 64 29.00 13.21 -4.59
N GLN A 65 29.54 12.32 -5.44
CA GLN A 65 28.82 11.12 -5.88
C GLN A 65 28.64 10.12 -4.73
N LYS A 66 29.66 9.96 -3.87
CA LYS A 66 29.53 9.13 -2.66
C LYS A 66 28.45 9.68 -1.73
N THR A 67 28.42 10.99 -1.52
CA THR A 67 27.40 11.65 -0.69
C THR A 67 25.98 11.46 -1.25
N VAL A 68 25.78 11.65 -2.56
CA VAL A 68 24.48 11.45 -3.21
C VAL A 68 24.03 9.99 -3.09
N THR A 69 24.91 9.02 -3.33
CA THR A 69 24.59 7.59 -3.15
C THR A 69 24.17 7.28 -1.72
N ILE A 70 24.89 7.80 -0.72
CA ILE A 70 24.56 7.60 0.70
C ILE A 70 23.19 8.19 1.03
N ILE A 71 22.90 9.42 0.57
CA ILE A 71 21.59 10.05 0.78
C ILE A 71 20.47 9.21 0.16
N ILE A 72 20.65 8.73 -1.06
CA ILE A 72 19.66 7.88 -1.73
C ILE A 72 19.45 6.59 -0.94
N ILE A 73 20.52 5.93 -0.47
CA ILE A 73 20.42 4.73 0.36
C ILE A 73 19.65 5.03 1.65
N ILE A 74 19.93 6.14 2.34
CA ILE A 74 19.21 6.53 3.57
C ILE A 74 17.72 6.74 3.28
N VAL A 75 17.37 7.48 2.23
CA VAL A 75 15.98 7.69 1.82
C VAL A 75 15.30 6.35 1.52
N GLN A 76 15.99 5.44 0.84
CA GLN A 76 15.46 4.10 0.55
C GLN A 76 15.30 3.24 1.78
N VAL A 77 16.22 3.28 2.75
CA VAL A 77 16.09 2.55 4.02
C VAL A 77 14.92 3.10 4.84
N ILE A 78 14.76 4.43 4.88
CA ILE A 78 13.61 5.09 5.54
C ILE A 78 12.31 4.66 4.86
N TRP A 79 12.27 4.71 3.51
CA TRP A 79 11.10 4.29 2.74
C TRP A 79 10.79 2.81 2.95
N LEU A 80 11.78 1.93 2.87
CA LEU A 80 11.62 0.49 3.11
C LEU A 80 11.09 0.22 4.52
N LYS A 81 11.64 0.89 5.53
CA LYS A 81 11.13 0.80 6.91
C LYS A 81 9.67 1.23 6.98
N TRP A 82 9.30 2.31 6.28
CA TRP A 82 7.92 2.78 6.19
C TRP A 82 7.01 1.80 5.45
N ALA A 83 7.47 1.20 4.35
CA ALA A 83 6.74 0.21 3.56
C ALA A 83 6.54 -1.12 4.30
N ILE A 84 7.54 -1.56 5.09
CA ILE A 84 7.44 -2.73 5.97
C ILE A 84 6.48 -2.47 7.14
N ASN A 85 6.47 -1.25 7.67
CA ASN A 85 5.55 -0.82 8.73
C ASN A 85 4.15 -0.48 8.23
N GLN A 86 3.86 -0.56 6.92
CA GLN A 86 2.50 -0.43 6.45
C GLN A 86 1.60 -1.49 7.09
N PRO A 87 0.39 -1.11 7.51
CA PRO A 87 -0.46 -1.95 8.33
C PRO A 87 -0.68 -3.30 7.66
N LYS A 88 -0.37 -4.38 8.41
CA LYS A 88 -0.56 -5.78 7.99
C LYS A 88 -2.02 -6.18 7.89
N TYR A 89 -2.93 -5.30 8.31
CA TYR A 89 -4.34 -5.57 8.48
C TYR A 89 -5.12 -5.03 7.27
N TYR A 90 -4.92 -5.63 6.10
CA TYR A 90 -5.80 -5.41 4.94
C TYR A 90 -6.37 -6.72 4.40
N VAL A 91 -7.56 -6.76 3.83
CA VAL A 91 -8.08 -7.93 3.10
C VAL A 91 -8.57 -7.53 1.72
N TYR A 92 -8.27 -8.36 0.72
CA TYR A 92 -8.81 -8.22 -0.64
C TYR A 92 -10.07 -9.06 -0.75
N ILE A 93 -11.12 -8.45 -1.28
CA ILE A 93 -12.44 -9.06 -1.44
C ILE A 93 -12.74 -9.01 -2.93
N ASN A 94 -12.93 -10.19 -3.49
CA ASN A 94 -13.22 -10.29 -4.91
C ASN A 94 -14.62 -9.78 -5.22
N ASN A 95 -14.89 -9.48 -6.48
CA ASN A 95 -16.26 -9.31 -6.91
C ASN A 95 -17.03 -10.63 -6.79
N ASP A 96 -18.32 -10.50 -6.59
CA ASP A 96 -19.28 -11.61 -6.65
C ASP A 96 -20.62 -11.08 -7.20
N ASN A 97 -21.68 -11.88 -7.07
CA ASN A 97 -23.00 -11.52 -7.58
C ASN A 97 -23.63 -10.32 -6.83
N ILE A 98 -23.17 -10.03 -5.61
CA ILE A 98 -23.67 -8.96 -4.74
C ILE A 98 -22.75 -7.73 -4.84
N LEU A 99 -21.43 -7.95 -4.89
CA LEU A 99 -20.40 -6.92 -4.92
C LEU A 99 -19.86 -6.74 -6.35
N PRO A 100 -20.30 -5.71 -7.10
CA PRO A 100 -20.02 -5.59 -8.53
C PRO A 100 -18.56 -5.29 -8.88
N SER A 101 -17.77 -4.88 -7.89
CA SER A 101 -16.36 -4.50 -8.07
C SER A 101 -15.53 -5.02 -6.89
N PRO A 102 -14.29 -5.47 -7.09
CA PRO A 102 -13.42 -5.82 -5.97
C PRO A 102 -13.17 -4.67 -4.99
N TYR A 103 -12.95 -5.03 -3.73
CA TYR A 103 -12.65 -4.10 -2.64
C TYR A 103 -11.40 -4.49 -1.87
N ILE A 104 -10.75 -3.49 -1.30
CA ILE A 104 -9.71 -3.66 -0.28
C ILE A 104 -10.21 -3.01 0.99
N ILE A 105 -10.23 -3.77 2.09
CA ILE A 105 -10.52 -3.22 3.41
C ILE A 105 -9.23 -3.17 4.20
N GLN A 106 -8.89 -2.00 4.71
CA GLN A 106 -7.74 -1.78 5.57
C GLN A 106 -8.19 -1.40 6.98
N GLU A 107 -7.80 -2.21 7.95
CA GLU A 107 -7.88 -1.90 9.37
C GLU A 107 -6.67 -1.06 9.80
N THR A 108 -6.94 0.12 10.36
CA THR A 108 -5.92 1.05 10.85
C THR A 108 -6.08 1.19 12.36
N PRO A 109 -5.17 0.59 13.17
CA PRO A 109 -5.25 0.66 14.62
C PRO A 109 -5.34 2.11 15.11
N ASN A 110 -6.24 2.37 16.05
CA ASN A 110 -6.40 3.70 16.65
C ASN A 110 -5.16 4.14 17.47
N SER A 111 -4.33 3.20 17.91
CA SER A 111 -3.04 3.47 18.55
C SER A 111 -2.09 2.28 18.38
N GLU A 112 -0.80 2.53 18.16
CA GLU A 112 0.25 1.50 18.19
C GLU A 112 0.46 0.94 19.60
N THR A 113 0.31 1.81 20.61
CA THR A 113 0.33 1.46 22.04
C THR A 113 -1.00 1.87 22.67
N PRO A 114 -2.04 1.04 22.59
CA PRO A 114 -3.35 1.40 23.11
C PRO A 114 -3.31 1.51 24.64
N ILE A 115 -3.72 2.67 25.17
CA ILE A 115 -3.76 2.94 26.62
C ILE A 115 -5.21 2.84 27.13
N TYR A 116 -6.17 3.22 26.30
CA TYR A 116 -7.60 3.21 26.64
C TYR A 116 -8.32 1.99 26.07
N LEU A 117 -9.33 1.51 26.80
CA LEU A 117 -10.12 0.34 26.41
C LEU A 117 -10.78 0.51 25.02
N SER A 118 -11.23 1.72 24.69
CA SER A 118 -11.78 2.04 23.37
C SER A 118 -10.77 1.86 22.23
N GLN A 119 -9.48 2.12 22.46
CA GLN A 119 -8.40 1.92 21.47
C GLN A 119 -8.03 0.44 21.32
N ILE A 120 -8.37 -0.39 22.31
CA ILE A 120 -8.17 -1.83 22.27
C ILE A 120 -9.32 -2.49 21.49
N ILE A 121 -10.56 -2.04 21.74
CA ILE A 121 -11.77 -2.67 21.22
C ILE A 121 -12.15 -2.14 19.84
N LEU A 122 -12.03 -0.84 19.58
CA LEU A 122 -12.48 -0.21 18.35
C LEU A 122 -11.30 0.23 17.48
N THR A 123 -11.51 0.21 16.16
CA THR A 123 -10.53 0.59 15.16
C THR A 123 -11.23 1.10 13.90
N ASN A 124 -10.50 1.88 13.11
CA ASN A 124 -11.01 2.40 11.85
C ASN A 124 -10.74 1.43 10.70
N TYR A 125 -11.77 1.15 9.92
CA TYR A 125 -11.70 0.38 8.69
C TYR A 125 -11.89 1.32 7.51
N THR A 126 -10.92 1.34 6.60
CA THR A 126 -11.01 2.09 5.34
C THR A 126 -11.29 1.14 4.20
N SER A 127 -12.39 1.36 3.49
CA SER A 127 -12.77 0.60 2.31
C SER A 127 -12.30 1.32 1.06
N TYR A 128 -11.59 0.60 0.19
CA TYR A 128 -11.14 1.07 -1.11
C TYR A 128 -11.82 0.28 -2.22
N LYS A 129 -12.51 0.97 -3.12
CA LYS A 129 -13.18 0.39 -4.29
C LYS A 129 -12.23 0.34 -5.48
N SER A 130 -12.25 -0.76 -6.23
CA SER A 130 -11.50 -0.85 -7.48
C SER A 130 -12.07 0.09 -8.56
N ILE A 131 -11.17 0.82 -9.23
CA ILE A 131 -11.45 1.44 -10.54
C ILE A 131 -11.10 0.45 -11.65
N ASN A 132 -10.00 -0.28 -11.48
CA ASN A 132 -9.52 -1.30 -12.39
C ASN A 132 -8.79 -2.40 -11.61
N SER A 133 -8.16 -3.35 -12.30
CA SER A 133 -7.46 -4.48 -11.71
C SER A 133 -6.33 -4.12 -10.74
N TYR A 134 -5.82 -2.89 -10.77
CA TYR A 134 -4.66 -2.45 -9.99
C TYR A 134 -4.90 -1.20 -9.15
N LEU A 135 -5.91 -0.39 -9.49
CA LEU A 135 -6.13 0.93 -8.91
C LEU A 135 -7.36 0.92 -8.01
N PHE A 136 -7.17 1.33 -6.75
CA PHE A 136 -8.22 1.40 -5.75
C PHE A 136 -8.36 2.81 -5.18
N VAL A 137 -9.60 3.26 -5.01
CA VAL A 137 -9.96 4.58 -4.47
C VAL A 137 -10.62 4.43 -3.13
N LYS A 138 -10.23 5.27 -2.19
CA LYS A 138 -10.89 5.37 -0.88
C LYS A 138 -12.36 5.71 -1.07
N GLU A 139 -13.25 4.84 -0.62
CA GLU A 139 -14.69 5.03 -0.70
C GLU A 139 -15.29 5.44 0.64
N ASN A 140 -14.96 4.72 1.73
CA ASN A 140 -15.55 4.95 3.05
C ASN A 140 -14.56 4.66 4.19
N VAL A 141 -14.82 5.26 5.37
CA VAL A 141 -14.17 4.94 6.64
C VAL A 141 -15.23 4.67 7.68
N THR A 142 -15.16 3.51 8.32
CA THR A 142 -16.12 3.07 9.36
C THR A 142 -15.39 2.59 10.60
N GLU A 143 -15.87 2.97 11.77
CA GLU A 143 -15.36 2.45 13.04
C GLU A 143 -16.09 1.15 13.42
N ASN A 144 -15.35 0.13 13.85
CA ASN A 144 -15.92 -1.12 14.34
C ASN A 144 -14.95 -1.86 15.27
N ASN A 145 -15.40 -2.99 15.82
CA ASN A 145 -14.61 -3.92 16.62
C ASN A 145 -13.32 -4.29 15.91
N ARG A 146 -12.21 -4.32 16.65
CA ARG A 146 -10.87 -4.63 16.15
C ARG A 146 -10.71 -6.09 15.73
N GLY A 147 -9.89 -6.33 14.71
CA GLY A 147 -9.51 -7.66 14.24
C GLY A 147 -10.51 -8.32 13.31
N LEU A 148 -11.37 -7.55 12.63
CA LEU A 148 -12.27 -8.06 11.59
C LEU A 148 -11.48 -8.45 10.33
N VAL A 149 -10.44 -7.68 9.97
CA VAL A 149 -9.64 -8.01 8.79
C VAL A 149 -8.87 -9.32 8.98
N ASP A 150 -8.25 -9.52 10.15
CA ASP A 150 -7.59 -10.79 10.47
C ASP A 150 -8.57 -11.96 10.53
N TRP A 151 -9.81 -11.71 10.95
CA TRP A 151 -10.86 -12.73 10.90
C TRP A 151 -11.19 -13.12 9.46
N ILE A 152 -11.47 -12.14 8.60
CA ILE A 152 -11.83 -12.38 7.20
C ILE A 152 -10.71 -13.12 6.47
N LYS A 153 -9.43 -12.80 6.74
CA LYS A 153 -8.29 -13.51 6.15
C LYS A 153 -8.23 -15.00 6.51
N ASN A 154 -8.45 -15.31 7.78
CA ASN A 154 -8.19 -16.65 8.32
C ASN A 154 -9.43 -17.56 8.24
N PHE A 155 -10.62 -16.97 8.34
CA PHE A 155 -11.90 -17.69 8.45
C PHE A 155 -12.89 -17.33 7.35
N GLY A 156 -12.59 -16.34 6.51
CA GLY A 156 -13.52 -15.80 5.53
C GLY A 156 -14.51 -14.80 6.11
N GLY A 157 -15.28 -14.18 5.22
CA GLY A 157 -16.43 -13.34 5.54
C GLY A 157 -17.48 -13.54 4.46
N GLU A 158 -18.76 -13.43 4.82
CA GLU A 158 -19.86 -13.59 3.88
C GLU A 158 -20.35 -12.21 3.45
N VAL A 159 -20.35 -11.93 2.15
CA VAL A 159 -20.90 -10.68 1.61
C VAL A 159 -22.42 -10.82 1.56
N LYS A 160 -23.13 -9.88 2.17
CA LYS A 160 -24.59 -9.85 2.26
C LYS A 160 -25.13 -8.49 1.87
N GLU A 161 -26.38 -8.46 1.44
CA GLU A 161 -27.13 -7.25 1.14
C GLU A 161 -28.32 -7.16 2.10
N LYS A 162 -28.53 -5.97 2.69
CA LYS A 162 -29.74 -5.69 3.50
C LYS A 162 -30.93 -5.37 2.59
N GLU A 163 -32.13 -5.41 3.17
CA GLU A 163 -33.38 -5.04 2.48
C GLU A 163 -33.38 -3.61 1.91
N ASP A 164 -32.54 -2.72 2.45
CA ASP A 164 -32.36 -1.34 1.98
C ASP A 164 -31.26 -1.18 0.92
N GLY A 165 -30.71 -2.29 0.41
CA GLY A 165 -29.67 -2.32 -0.61
C GLY A 165 -28.25 -2.07 -0.10
N ARG A 166 -28.04 -1.94 1.22
CA ARG A 166 -26.70 -1.75 1.79
C ARG A 166 -25.95 -3.08 1.82
N ILE A 167 -24.78 -3.10 1.20
CA ILE A 167 -23.91 -4.27 1.15
C ILE A 167 -22.98 -4.25 2.36
N TYR A 168 -22.76 -5.40 2.98
CA TYR A 168 -21.84 -5.53 4.11
C TYR A 168 -21.16 -6.90 4.12
N ILE A 169 -20.03 -6.99 4.80
CA ILE A 169 -19.41 -8.27 5.16
C ILE A 169 -19.91 -8.64 6.53
N ASP A 170 -20.49 -9.82 6.63
CA ASP A 170 -20.85 -10.43 7.89
C ASP A 170 -19.70 -11.32 8.39
N THR A 171 -19.36 -11.15 9.67
CA THR A 171 -18.41 -12.01 10.38
C THR A 171 -18.95 -12.29 11.77
N TYR A 172 -18.49 -13.38 12.40
CA TYR A 172 -18.87 -13.69 13.78
C TYR A 172 -18.51 -12.58 14.79
N LYS A 173 -17.54 -11.71 14.46
CA LYS A 173 -17.10 -10.60 15.31
C LYS A 173 -17.85 -9.29 15.05
N GLY A 174 -18.67 -9.22 14.01
CA GLY A 174 -19.42 -8.03 13.60
C GLY A 174 -19.51 -7.87 12.08
N TYR A 175 -20.11 -6.75 11.64
CA TYR A 175 -20.36 -6.48 10.22
C TYR A 175 -19.65 -5.22 9.72
N LEU A 176 -19.14 -5.22 8.48
CA LEU A 176 -18.53 -4.04 7.84
C LEU A 176 -19.32 -3.61 6.61
N PHE A 177 -19.89 -2.41 6.63
CA PHE A 177 -20.65 -1.88 5.49
C PHE A 177 -19.74 -1.37 4.37
N PHE A 178 -20.11 -1.72 3.14
CA PHE A 178 -19.64 -1.09 1.93
C PHE A 178 -20.60 0.04 1.56
N LYS A 179 -20.34 1.22 2.12
CA LYS A 179 -21.12 2.46 1.95
C LYS A 179 -22.54 2.43 2.53
#